data_AF-A0A6P2AHB1-F1
#
_entry.id   AF-A0A6P2AHB1-F1
#
_cell.length_a   1.000
_cell.length_b   1.000
_cell.length_c   1.000
_cell.angle_alpha   90.00
_cell.angle_beta   90.00
_cell.angle_gamma   90.00
#
_symmetry.space_group_name_H-M   'P 1'
#
loop_
_entity.id
_entity.type
_entity.pdbx_description
1 polymer ?
#
loop_
_entity_poly.entity_id
_entity_poly.type
_entity_poly.pdbx_seq_one_letter_code
_entity_poly.pdbx_strand_id
1 'polypeptide(L)' 'LLLPNGASANCPRRIVAGHPFFLEAGWLVEPHHRLRLIRRYQADGSWANLTWVEEFRV' A
#
# COMPACT_ATOMS: atom_id res chain seq x y z
N LEU A 1 9.56 -2.71 2.21
CA LEU A 1 10.80 -1.93 1.95
C LEU A 1 10.63 -0.56 2.58
N LEU A 2 11.61 -0.12 3.39
CA LEU A 2 11.67 1.26 3.89
C LEU A 2 12.48 2.09 2.91
N LEU A 3 11.98 3.26 2.56
CA LEU A 3 12.55 4.15 1.58
C LEU A 3 12.96 5.48 2.26
N PRO A 4 13.82 6.28 1.62
CA PRO A 4 14.11 7.63 2.09
C PRO A 4 12.85 8.48 2.25
N ASN A 5 12.98 9.54 3.05
CA ASN A 5 11.91 10.53 3.28
C ASN A 5 10.62 9.96 3.92
N GLY A 6 10.75 8.93 4.79
CA GLY A 6 9.61 8.34 5.50
C GLY A 6 8.68 7.52 4.61
N ALA A 7 9.07 7.24 3.36
CA ALA A 7 8.30 6.42 2.45
C ALA A 7 8.49 4.92 2.74
N SER A 8 7.50 4.12 2.36
CA SER A 8 7.51 2.68 2.51
C SER A 8 6.73 2.04 1.36
N ALA A 9 7.20 0.88 0.92
CA ALA A 9 6.53 0.09 -0.11
C ALA A 9 6.31 -1.34 0.40
N ASN A 10 5.07 -1.81 0.29
CA ASN A 10 4.68 -3.18 0.58
C ASN A 10 4.01 -3.77 -0.67
N CYS A 11 4.65 -4.77 -1.24
CA CYS A 11 4.20 -5.46 -2.43
C CYS A 11 4.52 -6.95 -2.32
N PRO A 12 3.72 -7.83 -2.95
CA PRO A 12 4.02 -9.24 -3.01
C PRO A 12 5.36 -9.46 -3.75
N ARG A 13 6.18 -10.38 -3.24
CA ARG A 13 7.45 -10.75 -3.90
C ARG A 13 7.24 -11.38 -5.28
N ARG A 14 6.08 -11.98 -5.50
CA ARG A 14 5.63 -12.59 -6.76
C ARG A 14 4.11 -12.48 -6.83
N ILE A 15 3.58 -12.08 -7.98
CA ILE A 15 2.15 -12.16 -8.28
C ILE A 15 1.88 -13.57 -8.84
N VAL A 16 0.95 -14.29 -8.21
CA VAL A 16 0.55 -15.63 -8.63
C VAL A 16 -0.77 -15.52 -9.40
N ALA A 17 -0.83 -16.09 -10.60
CA ALA A 17 -2.04 -16.07 -11.41
C ALA A 17 -3.23 -16.68 -10.65
N GLY A 18 -4.43 -16.10 -10.83
CA GLY A 18 -5.65 -16.56 -10.18
C GLY A 18 -5.75 -16.21 -8.69
N HIS A 19 -4.83 -15.40 -8.15
CA HIS A 19 -4.87 -14.96 -6.75
C HIS A 19 -5.02 -13.44 -6.66
N PRO A 20 -5.97 -12.93 -5.86
CA PRO A 20 -6.05 -11.49 -5.61
C PRO A 20 -4.79 -11.02 -4.87
N PHE A 21 -4.41 -9.76 -5.10
CA PHE A 21 -3.25 -9.16 -4.46
C PHE A 21 -3.48 -7.67 -4.22
N PHE A 22 -2.58 -7.06 -3.46
CA PHE A 22 -2.60 -5.63 -3.22
C PHE A 22 -1.20 -5.03 -3.33
N LEU A 23 -1.16 -3.74 -3.62
CA LEU A 23 0.03 -2.90 -3.59
C LEU A 23 -0.21 -1.78 -2.60
N GLU A 24 0.74 -1.54 -1.71
CA GLU A 24 0.67 -0.47 -0.72
C GLU A 24 1.91 0.43 -0.80
N ALA A 25 1.65 1.73 -0.84
CA ALA A 25 2.63 2.77 -0.58
C ALA A 25 2.23 3.53 0.68
N GLY A 26 3.17 3.70 1.61
CA GLY A 26 2.97 4.49 2.82
C GLY A 26 3.95 5.63 2.90
N TRP A 27 3.54 6.77 3.45
CA TRP A 27 4.39 7.94 3.65
C TRP A 27 4.14 8.55 5.02
N LEU A 28 5.18 8.59 5.85
CA LEU A 28 5.21 9.38 7.08
C LEU A 28 5.52 10.84 6.69
N VAL A 29 4.47 11.64 6.48
CA VAL A 29 4.59 13.03 6.01
C VAL A 29 5.03 13.97 7.13
N GLU A 30 4.69 13.64 8.38
CA GLU A 30 5.16 14.31 9.59
C GLU A 30 5.45 13.24 10.66
N PRO A 31 6.22 13.53 11.73
CA PRO A 31 6.62 12.52 12.72
C PRO A 31 5.47 11.74 13.40
N HIS A 32 4.24 12.26 13.32
CA HIS A 32 3.03 11.68 13.90
C HIS A 32 1.88 11.48 12.90
N HIS A 33 2.09 11.77 11.62
CA HIS A 33 1.05 11.74 10.59
C HIS A 33 1.51 10.86 9.43
N ARG A 34 0.81 9.75 9.24
CA ARG A 34 1.13 8.76 8.21
C ARG A 34 -0.04 8.56 7.25
N LEU A 35 0.28 8.60 5.97
CA LEU A 35 -0.63 8.33 4.88
C LEU A 35 -0.32 6.95 4.30
N ARG A 36 -1.38 6.24 3.87
CA ARG A 36 -1.23 5.03 3.07
C ARG A 36 -2.22 4.98 1.92
N LEU A 37 -1.72 4.50 0.79
CA LEU A 37 -2.48 4.23 -0.40
C LEU A 37 -2.38 2.74 -0.72
N ILE A 38 -3.52 2.05 -0.72
CA ILE A 38 -3.61 0.61 -0.95
C ILE A 38 -4.46 0.37 -2.20
N ARG A 39 -3.87 -0.18 -3.26
CA ARG A 39 -4.59 -0.63 -4.46
C ARG A 39 -4.85 -2.13 -4.37
N ARG A 40 -6.10 -2.53 -4.57
CA ARG A 40 -6.49 -3.95 -4.60
C ARG A 40 -6.81 -4.41 -6.02
N TYR A 41 -6.39 -5.63 -6.31
CA TYR A 41 -6.60 -6.30 -7.59
C TYR A 41 -7.29 -7.65 -7.36
N GLN A 42 -8.19 -8.01 -8.27
CA GLN A 42 -8.85 -9.31 -8.25
C GLN A 42 -7.93 -10.42 -8.77
N ALA A 43 -8.42 -11.66 -8.71
CA ALA A 43 -7.70 -12.85 -9.17
C ALA A 43 -7.33 -12.83 -10.66
N ASP A 44 -8.11 -12.12 -11.47
CA ASP A 44 -7.89 -11.92 -12.91
C ASP A 44 -6.93 -10.74 -13.22
N GLY A 45 -6.44 -10.05 -12.18
CA GLY A 45 -5.58 -8.87 -12.31
C GLY A 45 -6.33 -7.57 -12.60
N SER A 46 -7.66 -7.58 -12.65
CA SER A 46 -8.46 -6.35 -12.76
C SER A 46 -8.34 -5.49 -11.49
N TRP A 47 -8.36 -4.17 -11.67
CA TRP A 47 -8.38 -3.24 -10.54
C TRP A 47 -9.75 -3.28 -9.86
N ALA A 48 -9.76 -3.49 -8.53
CA ALA A 48 -10.99 -3.56 -7.75
C ALA A 48 -11.33 -2.21 -7.11
N ASN A 49 -10.41 -1.65 -6.33
CA ASN A 49 -10.60 -0.39 -5.61
C ASN A 49 -9.27 0.18 -5.10
N LEU A 50 -9.38 1.36 -4.48
CA LEU A 50 -8.30 2.03 -3.77
C LEU A 50 -8.79 2.40 -2.36
N THR A 51 -7.97 2.12 -1.35
CA THR A 51 -8.19 2.59 0.02
C THR A 51 -7.16 3.66 0.35
N TRP A 52 -7.64 4.80 0.82
CA TRP A 52 -6.85 5.85 1.43
C TRP A 52 -6.93 5.74 2.95
N VAL A 53 -5.78 5.76 3.62
CA VAL A 53 -5.72 5.72 5.09
C VAL A 53 -4.90 6.89 5.57
N GLU A 54 -5.42 7.58 6.58
CA GLU A 54 -4.76 8.67 7.29
C GLU A 54 -4.69 8.27 8.77
N GLU A 55 -3.47 8.19 9.30
CA GLU A 55 -3.19 7.66 10.63
C GLU A 55 -2.41 8.71 11.44
N PHE A 56 -2.89 8.98 12.66
CA PHE A 56 -2.22 9.85 13.62
C PHE A 56 -1.70 9.05 14.81
N ARG A 57 -0.46 9.30 15.21
CA ARG A 57 0.14 8.65 16.39
C ARG A 57 -0.48 9.22 17.67
N VAL A 58 -1.03 8.34 18.51
CA VAL A 58 -1.54 8.65 19.86
C VAL A 58 -0.40 8.66 20.89
#